data_AF-A0A1Z9KMH5-F1
#
_entry.id   AF-A0A1Z9KMH5-F1
#
_cell.length_a   1.000
_cell.length_b   1.000
_cell.length_c   1.000
_cell.angle_alpha   90.00
_cell.angle_beta   90.00
_cell.angle_gamma   90.00
#
_symmetry.space_group_name_H-M   'P 1'
#
loop_
_entity.id
_entity.type
_entity.pdbx_description
1 polymer ?
#
loop_
_entity_poly.entity_id
_entity_poly.type
_entity_poly.pdbx_seq_one_letter_code
_entity_poly.pdbx_strand_id
1 'polypeptide(L)' 'MKFSNKSKIIVYLITVFFASYIGYVLGNAFCVSDCLTDILLNILVSNTVALGGVFILVNLSEKSITEWNQMSSEEE' A
#
# COMPACT_ATOMS: atom_id res chain seq x y z
N MET A 1 13.90 -4.15 -15.02
CA MET A 1 14.39 -4.19 -13.63
C MET A 1 13.24 -4.64 -12.73
N LYS A 2 13.48 -5.55 -11.78
CA LYS A 2 12.47 -5.93 -10.76
C LYS A 2 12.94 -5.41 -9.41
N PHE A 3 12.02 -4.88 -8.62
CA PHE A 3 12.27 -4.54 -7.23
C PHE A 3 12.66 -5.80 -6.46
N SER A 4 13.67 -5.69 -5.61
CA SER A 4 14.05 -6.78 -4.72
C SER A 4 12.89 -7.13 -3.79
N ASN A 5 12.65 -8.42 -3.59
CA ASN A 5 11.61 -8.92 -2.69
C ASN A 5 11.72 -8.31 -1.28
N LYS A 6 12.95 -8.03 -0.81
CA LYS A 6 13.18 -7.37 0.49
C LYS A 6 12.59 -5.96 0.53
N SER A 7 12.78 -5.18 -0.54
CA SER A 7 12.24 -3.82 -0.62
C SER A 7 10.72 -3.83 -0.71
N LYS A 8 10.13 -4.75 -1.49
CA LYS A 8 8.67 -4.92 -1.57
C LYS A 8 8.06 -5.20 -0.19
N ILE A 9 8.67 -6.11 0.58
CA ILE A 9 8.20 -6.45 1.94
C ILE A 9 8.24 -5.22 2.86
N ILE A 10 9.32 -4.43 2.81
CA ILE A 10 9.43 -3.22 3.64
C ILE A 10 8.31 -2.23 3.30
N VAL A 11 8.03 -2.00 2.01
CA VAL A 11 6.95 -1.12 1.58
C VAL A 11 5.61 -1.63 2.11
N TYR A 12 5.30 -2.92 1.94
CA TYR A 12 4.04 -3.49 2.45
C TYR A 12 3.92 -3.39 3.97
N LEU A 13 4.99 -3.66 4.73
CA LEU A 13 4.97 -3.55 6.19
C LEU A 13 4.68 -2.12 6.66
N ILE A 14 5.33 -1.13 6.03
CA ILE A 14 5.09 0.28 6.32
C ILE A 14 3.65 0.65 5.97
N THR A 15 3.16 0.22 4.81
CA THR A 15 1.77 0.46 4.40
C THR A 15 0.77 -0.11 5.40
N VAL A 16 0.95 -1.36 5.83
CA VAL A 16 0.05 -2.00 6.82
C VAL A 16 0.07 -1.25 8.14
N PHE A 17 1.25 -0.82 8.60
CA PHE A 17 1.37 -0.05 9.83
C PHE A 17 0.59 1.27 9.77
N PHE A 18 0.80 2.07 8.72
CA PHE A 18 0.09 3.34 8.55
C PHE A 18 -1.40 3.16 8.27
N ALA A 19 -1.79 2.19 7.43
CA ALA A 19 -3.19 1.92 7.12
C ALA A 19 -3.97 1.45 8.35
N SER A 20 -3.35 0.62 9.19
CA SER A 20 -3.95 0.20 10.47
C SER A 20 -4.15 1.38 11.42
N TYR A 21 -3.19 2.30 11.49
CA TYR A 21 -3.34 3.52 12.28
C TYR A 21 -4.47 4.42 11.76
N ILE A 22 -4.55 4.63 10.44
CA ILE A 22 -5.63 5.40 9.82
C ILE A 22 -6.98 4.75 10.11
N GLY A 23 -7.11 3.43 9.89
CA GLY A 23 -8.33 2.70 10.15
C GLY A 23 -8.76 2.74 11.62
N TYR A 24 -7.81 2.71 12.55
CA TYR A 24 -8.09 2.87 13.99
C TYR A 24 -8.65 4.26 14.31
N VAL A 25 -7.99 5.32 13.85
CA VAL A 25 -8.45 6.70 14.06
C VAL A 25 -9.82 6.92 13.44
N LEU A 26 -10.04 6.39 12.22
CA LEU A 26 -11.28 6.53 11.48
C LEU A 26 -12.43 5.77 12.16
N GLY A 27 -12.19 4.53 12.59
CA GLY A 27 -13.17 3.75 13.34
C GLY A 27 -13.53 4.37 14.68
N ASN A 28 -12.56 4.98 15.37
CA ASN A 28 -12.82 5.70 16.61
C ASN A 28 -13.61 7.00 16.39
N ALA A 29 -13.47 7.64 15.22
CA ALA A 29 -14.23 8.84 14.87
C ALA A 29 -15.68 8.54 14.45
N PHE A 30 -15.93 7.39 13.81
CA PHE A 30 -17.26 6.99 13.33
C PHE A 30 -18.05 6.11 14.31
N CYS A 31 -17.43 5.62 15.39
CA CYS A 31 -18.16 4.82 16.36
C CYS A 31 -19.30 5.62 17.02
N VAL A 32 -20.52 5.08 16.93
CA VAL A 32 -21.70 5.58 17.67
C VAL A 32 -22.14 4.59 18.75
N SER A 33 -21.94 3.29 18.54
CA SER A 33 -22.37 2.25 19.49
C SER A 33 -21.41 1.06 19.55
N ASP A 34 -21.25 0.30 18.46
CA ASP A 34 -20.40 -0.91 18.44
C ASP A 34 -18.95 -0.58 18.06
N CYS A 35 -18.27 0.19 18.92
CA CYS A 35 -16.92 0.71 18.63
C CYS A 35 -15.92 -0.37 18.27
N LEU A 36 -15.98 -1.54 18.92
CA LEU A 36 -15.03 -2.61 18.65
C LEU A 36 -15.18 -3.11 17.21
N THR A 37 -16.42 -3.31 16.75
CA THR A 37 -16.74 -3.79 15.41
C THR A 37 -16.40 -2.72 14.38
N ASP A 38 -16.81 -1.47 14.60
CA ASP A 38 -16.52 -0.36 13.69
C ASP A 38 -15.02 -0.13 13.52
N ILE A 39 -14.24 -0.20 14.60
CA ILE A 39 -12.78 -0.09 14.56
C ILE A 39 -12.17 -1.25 13.76
N LEU A 40 -12.57 -2.49 14.05
CA LEU A 40 -12.06 -3.68 13.32
C LEU A 40 -12.38 -3.60 11.82
N LEU A 41 -13.60 -3.20 11.47
CA LEU A 41 -14.07 -3.11 10.08
C LEU A 41 -13.32 -2.00 9.33
N ASN A 42 -13.14 -0.83 9.94
CA ASN A 42 -12.38 0.28 9.35
C ASN A 42 -10.89 -0.07 9.19
N ILE A 43 -10.28 -0.76 10.16
CA ILE A 43 -8.89 -1.25 10.05
C ILE A 43 -8.78 -2.24 8.88
N LEU A 44 -9.69 -3.20 8.75
CA LEU A 44 -9.67 -4.18 7.67
C LEU A 44 -9.86 -3.53 6.29
N VAL A 45 -10.84 -2.63 6.16
CA VAL A 45 -11.11 -1.92 4.91
C VAL A 45 -9.92 -1.04 4.52
N SER A 46 -9.38 -0.26 5.48
CA SER A 46 -8.24 0.62 5.22
C SER A 46 -7.01 -0.16 4.77
N ASN A 47 -6.69 -1.28 5.44
CA ASN A 47 -5.58 -2.15 5.02
C ASN A 47 -5.81 -2.76 3.64
N THR A 48 -7.03 -3.22 3.34
CA THR A 48 -7.34 -3.82 2.03
C THR A 48 -7.15 -2.82 0.89
N VAL A 49 -7.69 -1.61 1.05
CA VAL A 49 -7.56 -0.53 0.05
C VAL A 49 -6.10 -0.10 -0.10
N ALA A 50 -5.38 0.09 1.01
CA ALA A 50 -3.99 0.52 0.99
C ALA A 50 -3.06 -0.53 0.36
N LEU A 51 -3.22 -1.81 0.71
CA LEU A 51 -2.46 -2.91 0.11
C LEU A 51 -2.76 -3.06 -1.39
N GLY A 52 -4.04 -2.95 -1.78
CA GLY A 52 -4.44 -2.99 -3.19
C GLY A 52 -3.80 -1.86 -3.99
N GLY A 53 -3.84 -0.63 -3.47
CA GLY A 53 -3.22 0.53 -4.10
C GLY A 53 -1.71 0.37 -4.25
N VAL A 54 -1.02 -0.03 -3.17
CA VAL A 54 0.44 -0.22 -3.18
C VAL A 54 0.87 -1.35 -4.11
N PHE A 55 0.10 -2.44 -4.17
CA PHE A 55 0.37 -3.52 -5.12
C PHE A 55 0.39 -3.01 -6.57
N ILE A 56 -0.59 -2.20 -6.95
CA ILE A 56 -0.65 -1.60 -8.29
C ILE A 56 0.54 -0.66 -8.50
N LEU A 57 0.82 0.22 -7.53
CA LEU A 57 1.91 1.20 -7.62
C LEU A 57 3.28 0.53 -7.78
N VAL A 58 3.54 -0.56 -7.05
CA VAL A 58 4.79 -1.33 -7.20
C VAL A 58 4.92 -1.89 -8.61
N ASN A 59 3.86 -2.48 -9.16
CA ASN A 59 3.89 -3.03 -10.52
C ASN A 59 4.09 -1.94 -11.58
N LEU A 60 3.42 -0.80 -11.44
CA LEU A 60 3.60 0.34 -12.34
C LEU A 60 5.01 0.91 -12.24
N SER A 61 5.58 0.96 -11.03
CA SER A 61 6.95 1.42 -10.81
C SER A 61 7.99 0.48 -11.43
N GLU A 62 7.77 -0.84 -11.37
CA GLU A 62 8.65 -1.80 -12.06
C GLU A 62 8.59 -1.62 -13.57
N LYS A 63 7.38 -1.40 -14.11
CA LYS A 63 7.16 -1.16 -15.54
C LYS A 63 7.80 0.16 -16.01
N SER A 64 7.65 1.24 -15.27
CA SER A 64 8.26 2.53 -15.65
C SER A 64 9.79 2.41 -15.66
N ILE A 65 10.40 1.80 -14.64
CA ILE A 65 11.86 1.64 -14.61
C ILE A 65 12.35 0.77 -15.78
N THR A 66 11.61 -0.27 -16.18
CA THR A 66 11.98 -1.05 -17.39
C THR A 66 11.98 -0.21 -18.65
N GLU A 67 10.94 0.59 -18.87
CA GLU A 67 10.80 1.40 -20.09
C GLU A 67 11.88 2.48 -20.18
N TRP A 68 12.17 3.16 -19.08
CA TRP A 68 13.25 4.15 -19.00
C TRP A 68 14.62 3.54 -19.33
N ASN A 69 14.89 2.33 -18.83
CA ASN A 69 16.18 1.67 -19.02
C ASN A 69 16.33 1.07 -20.43
N GLN A 70 15.23 0.86 -21.16
CA GLN A 70 15.26 0.49 -22.58
C GLN A 70 15.51 1.70 -23.47
N MET A 71 14.80 2.82 -23.20
CA MET A 71 15.00 4.08 -23.92
C MET A 71 16.45 4.58 -23.80
N SER A 72 17.03 4.52 -22.59
CA SER A 72 18.43 4.91 -22.40
C SER A 72 19.43 4.03 -23.16
N SER A 73 19.12 2.75 -23.37
CA SER A 73 19.99 1.84 -24.13
C SER A 73 19.85 1.97 -25.64
N GLU A 74 18.76 2.57 -26.12
CA GLU A 74 18.55 2.87 -27.55
C GLU A 74 19.15 4.22 -27.95
N GLU A 75 19.46 5.09 -26.97
CA GLU A 75 20.11 6.39 -27.16
C GLU A 75 21.65 6.35 -27.12
N GLU A 76 22.26 5.23 -26.70
CA GLU A 76 23.71 4.96 -26.75
C GLU A 76 24.12 4.22 -28.03
#